data_AF-A0AAV4UJV6-F1
#
_entry.id   AF-A0AAV4UJV6-F1
#
_cell.length_a   1.000
_cell.length_b   1.000
_cell.length_c   1.000
_cell.angle_alpha   90.00
_cell.angle_beta   90.00
_cell.angle_gamma   90.00
#
_symmetry.space_group_name_H-M   'P 1'
#
loop_
_entity.id
_entity.type
_entity.pdbx_description
1 polymer ?
#
loop_
_entity_poly.entity_id
_entity_poly.type
_entity_poly.pdbx_seq_one_letter_code
_entity_poly.pdbx_strand_id
1 'polypeptide(L)'
;MCEKLLGMPAAYQTSLELKPTTYQTYCRKLQYLVERQRELCGMNPNILQTVGRGAKMGIDECQHQFRMSRWNCTTFSNSSTVFGGVMDVRE
;
A
#
# COMPACT_ATOMS: atom_id res chain seq x y z
N MET A 1 38.27 -11.10 23.26
CA MET A 1 38.72 -9.75 22.85
C MET A 1 37.66 -9.15 21.96
N CYS A 2 37.19 -7.95 22.29
CA CYS A 2 36.30 -7.16 21.46
C CYS A 2 37.08 -5.91 21.08
N GLU A 3 37.34 -5.68 19.79
CA GLU A 3 37.87 -4.39 19.30
C GLU A 3 37.21 -3.98 17.97
N LYS A 4 36.30 -2.99 18.10
CA LYS A 4 36.17 -1.73 17.34
C LYS A 4 35.97 -1.74 15.81
N LEU A 5 34.69 -1.56 15.44
CA LEU A 5 34.09 -0.49 14.62
C LEU A 5 34.87 0.14 13.44
N LEU A 6 34.35 -0.11 12.24
CA LEU A 6 34.09 0.89 11.19
C LEU A 6 32.60 0.75 10.84
N GLY A 7 31.68 1.60 11.31
CA GLY A 7 31.59 2.99 10.89
C GLY A 7 30.69 3.12 9.66
N MET A 8 29.43 2.66 9.74
CA MET A 8 28.38 2.98 8.75
C MET A 8 27.24 3.69 9.48
N PRO A 9 26.81 4.88 9.03
CA PRO A 9 25.75 5.62 9.70
C PRO A 9 24.46 4.81 9.68
N ALA A 10 23.79 4.76 10.84
CA ALA A 10 22.49 4.15 11.06
C ALA A 10 21.39 4.88 10.29
N ALA A 11 21.40 4.75 8.96
CA ALA A 11 20.43 5.34 8.05
C ALA A 11 20.09 4.36 6.92
N TYR A 12 19.83 3.10 7.28
CA TYR A 12 19.08 2.19 6.42
C TYR A 12 18.16 1.29 7.23
N GLN A 13 17.36 1.92 8.09
CA GLN A 13 16.17 1.30 8.66
C GLN A 13 15.04 2.33 8.69
N THR A 14 14.61 2.78 7.50
CA THR A 14 13.22 3.21 7.33
C THR A 14 12.37 1.98 7.05
N SER A 15 12.33 1.09 8.02
CA SER A 15 11.16 0.24 8.24
C SER A 15 10.73 0.55 9.64
N LEU A 16 9.72 1.41 9.76
CA LEU A 16 8.95 1.56 10.99
C LEU A 16 8.58 0.15 11.45
N GLU A 17 9.25 -0.36 12.49
CA GLU A 17 8.74 -1.48 13.26
C GLU A 17 7.48 -0.99 13.97
N LEU A 18 6.37 -0.96 13.24
CA LEU A 18 5.06 -0.98 13.84
C LEU A 18 5.01 -2.27 14.67
N LYS A 19 5.07 -2.13 16.00
CA LYS A 19 4.78 -3.24 16.90
C LYS A 19 3.51 -3.94 16.39
N PRO A 20 3.49 -5.28 16.29
CA PRO A 20 2.35 -6.01 15.72
C PRO A 20 1.00 -5.56 16.31
N THR A 21 0.95 -5.27 17.61
CA THR A 21 -0.26 -4.77 18.27
C THR A 21 -0.79 -3.43 17.71
N THR A 22 0.10 -2.56 17.24
CA THR A 22 -0.24 -1.26 16.67
C THR A 22 -0.86 -1.40 15.28
N TYR A 23 -0.36 -2.32 14.45
CA TYR A 23 -0.86 -2.49 13.08
C TYR A 23 -2.20 -3.25 13.03
N GLN A 24 -2.36 -4.30 13.84
CA GLN A 24 -3.66 -4.98 14.03
C GLN A 24 -4.75 -3.98 14.45
N THR A 25 -4.42 -3.07 15.37
CA THR A 25 -5.37 -2.04 15.83
C THR A 25 -5.69 -1.03 14.74
N TYR A 26 -4.70 -0.65 13.92
CA TYR A 26 -4.92 0.18 12.73
C TYR A 26 -5.90 -0.49 11.77
N CYS A 27 -5.67 -1.74 11.39
CA CYS A 27 -6.53 -2.49 10.48
C CYS A 27 -7.97 -2.62 10.99
N ARG A 28 -8.16 -2.80 12.30
CA ARG A 28 -9.51 -2.86 12.92
C ARG A 28 -10.28 -1.54 12.82
N LYS A 29 -9.59 -0.39 12.73
CA LYS A 29 -10.23 0.93 12.60
C LYS A 29 -10.71 1.21 11.18
N LEU A 30 -10.30 0.42 10.18
CA LEU A 30 -10.68 0.60 8.78
C LEU A 30 -12.13 0.17 8.56
N GLN A 31 -13.07 1.11 8.72
CA GLN A 31 -14.52 0.85 8.63
C GLN A 31 -14.96 0.40 7.24
N TYR A 32 -14.20 0.73 6.20
CA TYR A 32 -14.47 0.32 4.81
C TYR A 32 -14.12 -1.14 4.51
N LEU A 33 -13.35 -1.81 5.37
CA LEU A 33 -13.03 -3.25 5.24
C LEU A 33 -14.05 -4.07 6.02
N VAL A 34 -14.43 -5.23 5.45
CA VAL A 34 -15.20 -6.24 6.20
C VAL A 34 -14.30 -6.98 7.19
N GLU A 35 -14.88 -7.65 8.19
CA GLU A 35 -14.12 -8.25 9.30
C GLU A 35 -12.99 -9.17 8.82
N ARG A 36 -13.27 -10.05 7.86
CA ARG A 36 -12.26 -10.95 7.30
C ARG A 36 -11.10 -10.20 6.62
N GLN A 37 -11.36 -9.07 5.98
CA GLN A 37 -10.31 -8.24 5.36
C GLN A 37 -9.48 -7.51 6.43
N ARG A 38 -10.08 -7.12 7.56
CA ARG A 38 -9.35 -6.52 8.70
C ARG A 38 -8.41 -7.53 9.36
N GLU A 39 -8.84 -8.78 9.47
CA GLU A 39 -7.98 -9.88 9.92
C GLU A 39 -6.79 -10.06 8.99
N LEU A 40 -7.04 -10.17 7.68
CA LEU A 40 -5.98 -10.32 6.67
C LEU A 40 -5.04 -9.12 6.68
N CYS A 41 -5.56 -7.90 6.75
CA CYS A 41 -4.76 -6.68 6.92
C CYS A 41 -3.83 -6.86 8.12
N GLY A 42 -4.36 -7.16 9.32
CA GLY A 42 -3.54 -7.30 10.52
C GLY A 42 -2.45 -8.38 10.45
N MET A 43 -2.56 -9.39 9.57
CA MET A 43 -1.54 -10.42 9.44
C MET A 43 -0.22 -9.90 8.86
N ASN A 44 -0.25 -8.89 7.99
CA ASN A 44 0.96 -8.37 7.36
C ASN A 44 0.82 -6.88 6.97
N PRO A 45 1.73 -6.00 7.46
CA PRO A 45 1.72 -4.57 7.15
C PRO A 45 1.77 -4.20 5.67
N ASN A 46 2.26 -5.11 4.83
CA ASN A 46 2.46 -4.86 3.40
C ASN A 46 1.26 -5.26 2.53
N ILE A 47 0.20 -5.86 3.09
CA ILE A 47 -0.94 -6.34 2.30
C ILE A 47 -1.65 -5.18 1.59
N LEU A 48 -1.99 -4.11 2.31
CA LEU A 48 -2.71 -2.97 1.72
C LEU A 48 -1.88 -2.29 0.62
N GLN A 49 -0.58 -2.14 0.81
CA GLN A 49 0.33 -1.60 -0.22
C GLN A 49 0.40 -2.50 -1.45
N THR A 50 0.46 -3.82 -1.25
CA THR A 50 0.52 -4.79 -2.36
C THR A 50 -0.77 -4.78 -3.17
N VAL A 51 -1.93 -4.69 -2.51
CA VAL A 51 -3.23 -4.52 -3.17
C VAL A 51 -3.27 -3.18 -3.94
N GLY A 52 -2.75 -2.10 -3.34
CA GLY A 52 -2.54 -0.79 -3.98
C GLY A 52 -1.82 -0.88 -5.33
N ARG A 53 -0.64 -1.50 -5.35
CA ARG A 53 0.14 -1.72 -6.56
C ARG A 53 -0.59 -2.59 -7.59
N GLY A 54 -1.27 -3.64 -7.15
CA GLY A 54 -2.09 -4.49 -8.01
C GLY A 54 -3.17 -3.69 -8.75
N ALA A 55 -3.84 -2.80 -8.04
CA ALA A 55 -4.85 -1.95 -8.64
C ALA A 55 -4.27 -0.91 -9.61
N LYS A 56 -3.10 -0.33 -9.30
CA LYS A 56 -2.36 0.56 -10.23
C LYS A 56 -2.10 -0.15 -11.55
N MET A 57 -1.51 -1.35 -11.49
CA MET A 57 -1.22 -2.16 -12.68
C MET A 57 -2.49 -2.46 -13.49
N GLY A 58 -3.61 -2.76 -12.82
CA GLY A 58 -4.89 -2.98 -13.49
C GLY A 58 -5.41 -1.74 -14.22
N ILE A 59 -5.25 -0.55 -13.63
CA ILE A 59 -5.62 0.73 -14.26
C ILE A 59 -4.73 1.01 -15.46
N ASP A 60 -3.41 0.82 -15.33
CA ASP A 60 -2.45 1.05 -16.41
C ASP A 60 -2.78 0.15 -17.63
N GLU A 61 -3.07 -1.12 -17.39
CA GLU A 61 -3.47 -2.06 -18.45
C GLU A 61 -4.84 -1.71 -19.03
N CYS A 62 -5.80 -1.27 -18.20
CA CYS A 62 -7.10 -0.82 -18.66
C CYS A 62 -6.96 0.39 -19.60
N GLN A 63 -6.14 1.36 -19.24
CA GLN A 63 -5.83 2.52 -20.10
C GLN A 63 -5.13 2.08 -21.38
N HIS A 64 -4.20 1.12 -21.31
CA HIS A 64 -3.54 0.57 -22.48
C HIS A 64 -4.55 -0.08 -23.45
N GLN A 65 -5.41 -0.96 -22.95
CA GLN A 65 -6.39 -1.70 -23.75
C GLN A 65 -7.44 -0.78 -24.36
N PHE A 66 -7.93 0.20 -23.60
CA PHE A 66 -9.00 1.09 -24.01
C PHE A 66 -8.51 2.42 -24.62
N ARG A 67 -7.22 2.56 -24.95
CA ARG A 67 -6.62 3.83 -25.44
C ARG A 67 -7.30 4.44 -26.68
N MET A 68 -7.94 3.62 -27.52
CA MET A 68 -8.66 4.05 -28.72
C MET A 68 -10.19 4.01 -28.57
N SER A 69 -10.68 3.70 -27.37
CA SER A 69 -12.12 3.62 -27.07
C SER A 69 -12.67 4.98 -26.62
N ARG A 70 -13.97 5.21 -26.84
CA ARG A 70 -14.65 6.43 -26.36
C ARG A 70 -14.56 6.60 -24.84
N TRP A 71 -14.54 5.47 -24.12
CA TRP A 71 -14.17 5.40 -22.72
C TRP A 71 -12.77 4.78 -22.64
N ASN A 72 -11.79 5.55 -22.19
CA ASN A 72 -10.36 5.23 -22.24
C ASN A 72 -9.76 4.89 -20.86
N CYS A 73 -10.62 4.59 -19.89
CA CYS A 73 -10.22 4.20 -18.54
C CYS A 73 -9.36 5.22 -17.78
N THR A 74 -9.35 6.49 -18.20
CA THR A 74 -8.66 7.55 -17.45
C THR A 74 -9.29 7.69 -16.07
N THR A 75 -8.45 7.66 -15.05
CA THR A 75 -8.82 7.99 -13.68
C THR A 75 -8.68 9.51 -13.47
N PHE A 76 -9.20 10.03 -12.36
CA PHE A 76 -9.02 11.44 -12.02
C PHE A 76 -7.53 11.72 -11.82
N SER A 77 -6.92 12.45 -12.76
CA SER A 77 -5.47 12.59 -12.97
C SER A 77 -4.65 13.06 -11.76
N ASN A 78 -5.30 13.60 -10.72
CA ASN A 78 -4.66 14.13 -9.52
C ASN A 78 -5.10 13.44 -8.22
N SER A 79 -5.95 12.41 -8.26
CA SER A 79 -6.37 11.68 -7.06
C SER A 79 -5.82 10.25 -7.08
N SER A 80 -5.16 9.87 -5.98
CA SER A 80 -4.80 8.47 -5.75
C SER A 80 -5.98 7.63 -5.25
N THR A 81 -7.12 8.28 -5.05
CA THR A 81 -8.33 7.72 -4.46
C THR A 81 -9.24 7.14 -5.53
N VAL A 82 -8.71 6.29 -6.42
CA VAL A 82 -9.52 5.61 -7.44
C VAL A 82 -10.60 4.72 -6.78
N PHE A 83 -10.31 4.22 -5.59
CA PHE A 83 -11.23 3.47 -4.74
C PHE A 83 -11.76 4.30 -3.56
N GLY A 84 -11.68 5.64 -3.62
CA GLY A 84 -11.92 6.51 -2.47
C GLY A 84 -10.77 6.46 -1.45
N GLY A 85 -11.00 6.91 -0.21
CA GLY A 85 -10.02 6.84 0.90
C GLY A 85 -9.72 5.44 1.42
N VAL A 86 -9.97 4.42 0.60
CA VAL A 86 -9.88 2.98 0.91
C VAL A 86 -8.47 2.45 0.69
N MET A 87 -7.76 2.97 -0.33
CA MET A 87 -6.41 2.53 -0.67
C MET A 87 -5.69 3.61 -1.47
N ASP A 88 -4.41 3.81 -1.16
CA ASP A 88 -3.54 4.65 -1.96
C ASP A 88 -3.01 3.84 -3.14
N VAL A 89 -3.29 4.33 -4.36
CA VAL A 89 -2.76 3.76 -5.61
C VAL A 89 -1.45 4.46 -6.02
N ARG A 90 -0.94 5.38 -5.19
CA ARG A 90 0.40 5.94 -5.36
C ARG A 90 1.45 4.96 -4.84
N GLU A 91 2.57 4.95 -5.54
CA GLU A 91 3.83 4.40 -5.02
C GLU A 91 4.56 5.48 -4.24
#